data_AF-A0A428QJ84-F1
#
_entry.id   AF-A0A428QJ84-F1
#
_cell.length_a   1.000
_cell.length_b   1.000
_cell.length_c   1.000
_cell.angle_alpha   90.00
_cell.angle_beta   90.00
_cell.angle_gamma   90.00
#
_symmetry.space_group_name_H-M   'P 1'
#
loop_
_entity.id
_entity.type
_entity.pdbx_description
1 polymer ?
#
loop_
_entity_poly.entity_id
_entity_poly.type
_entity_poly.pdbx_seq_one_letter_code
_entity_poly.pdbx_strand_id
1 'polypeptide(L)'
;MWLLSPRGNSAPTAAQILSASVILLAGFLLRYINRGYQIRKRFQALKAQGIPIMEHSIIFGHLKVVRKLMSNLPSDAYPDYLQLQLQDNWRQFFPQCTKCPPMVYLDAWPLSDPLIVSLNVDISSQFTQQHSMPRFRDAKDFFYPLTKNRDIVTMEDAEWKILRKRLSVGFGAQCITSRVPDIVEEVEEFVQVLKSKAGRKYCNPWRHFKLWKNYRTLTQELIPPMQRRLAELQADSTIPRKTLIDLIVQALEEEAVVEQESGREKPRDLIGLANDSLEVVVGLFLCLPGSRQLAVPSPGSSAYYVNIPPS
;
A
#
# COMPACT_ATOMS: atom_id res chain seq x y z
N MET A 1 20.38 45.91 28.13
CA MET A 1 21.20 44.80 27.59
C MET A 1 21.86 44.05 28.75
N TRP A 2 21.09 43.33 29.58
CA TRP A 2 21.60 42.61 30.77
C TRP A 2 20.63 41.47 31.19
N LEU A 3 20.31 40.54 30.30
CA LEU A 3 19.46 39.38 30.64
C LEU A 3 19.92 38.05 30.03
N LEU A 4 21.24 37.83 29.91
CA LEU A 4 21.80 36.49 29.71
C LEU A 4 23.11 36.39 30.48
N SER A 5 23.02 36.25 31.81
CA SER A 5 24.15 35.77 32.60
C SER A 5 24.03 34.24 32.70
N PRO A 6 25.08 33.46 32.37
CA PRO A 6 25.01 32.01 32.36
C PRO A 6 24.93 31.52 33.81
N ARG A 7 23.74 31.09 34.22
CA ARG A 7 23.51 30.41 35.51
C ARG A 7 24.25 29.07 35.46
N GLY A 8 25.15 28.88 36.42
CA GLY A 8 26.02 27.71 36.51
C GLY A 8 25.29 26.37 36.51
N ASN A 9 26.04 25.34 36.11
CA ASN A 9 25.67 23.92 36.00
C ASN A 9 25.10 23.35 37.32
N SER A 10 23.87 23.72 37.66
CA SER A 10 23.08 23.15 38.75
C SER A 10 21.96 22.33 38.13
N ALA A 11 21.84 21.07 38.56
CA ALA A 11 20.83 20.16 38.04
C ALA A 11 19.42 20.77 38.21
N PRO A 12 18.52 20.63 37.22
CA PRO A 12 17.20 21.21 37.27
C PRO A 12 16.43 20.68 38.49
N THR A 13 15.82 21.58 39.26
CA THR A 13 14.99 21.21 40.42
C THR A 13 13.68 20.56 39.96
N ALA A 14 13.10 19.66 40.77
CA ALA A 14 11.86 18.96 40.42
C ALA A 14 10.71 19.90 40.02
N ALA A 15 10.62 21.09 40.63
CA ALA A 15 9.64 22.11 40.30
C ALA A 15 9.83 22.72 38.89
N GLN A 16 11.08 22.87 38.44
CA GLN A 16 11.41 23.35 37.09
C GLN A 16 11.10 22.29 36.02
N ILE A 17 11.29 21.01 36.34
CA ILE A 17 10.94 19.91 35.45
C ILE A 17 9.41 19.79 35.30
N LEU A 18 8.67 19.91 36.41
CA LEU A 18 7.20 19.88 36.39
C LEU A 18 6.62 21.05 35.59
N SER A 19 7.10 22.27 35.80
CA SER A 19 6.62 23.44 35.06
C SER A 19 6.95 23.35 33.57
N ALA A 20 8.15 22.92 33.21
CA ALA A 20 8.52 22.68 31.81
C ALA A 20 7.65 21.58 31.16
N SER A 21 7.37 20.49 31.88
CA SER A 21 6.51 19.41 31.39
C SER A 21 5.08 19.88 31.16
N VAL A 22 4.53 20.69 32.05
CA VAL A 22 3.19 21.28 31.90
C VAL A 22 3.13 22.23 30.71
N ILE A 23 4.14 23.09 30.51
CA ILE A 23 4.21 24.01 29.37
C ILE A 23 4.31 23.22 28.05
N LEU A 24 5.15 22.17 27.99
CA LEU A 24 5.28 21.32 26.81
C LEU A 24 3.98 20.58 26.51
N LEU A 25 3.31 20.03 27.54
CA LEU A 25 2.02 19.36 27.38
C LEU A 25 0.93 20.32 26.89
N ALA A 26 0.86 21.52 27.48
CA ALA A 26 -0.10 22.55 27.05
C ALA A 26 0.15 23.00 25.61
N GLY A 27 1.42 23.21 25.24
CA GLY A 27 1.82 23.54 23.87
C GLY A 27 1.50 22.42 22.87
N PHE A 28 1.74 21.16 23.26
CA PHE A 28 1.39 19.98 22.46
C PHE A 28 -0.13 19.88 22.26
N LEU A 29 -0.93 19.97 23.34
CA LEU A 29 -2.38 19.92 23.28
C LEU A 29 -2.95 21.07 22.44
N LEU A 30 -2.43 22.29 22.61
CA LEU A 30 -2.85 23.44 21.80
C LEU A 30 -2.56 23.21 20.32
N ARG A 31 -1.38 22.71 19.97
CA ARG A 31 -1.02 22.38 18.59
C ARG A 31 -1.91 21.26 18.03
N TYR A 32 -2.20 20.25 18.84
CA TYR A 32 -3.05 19.12 18.48
C TYR A 32 -4.49 19.56 18.20
N ILE A 33 -5.08 20.36 19.10
CA ILE A 33 -6.42 20.93 18.94
C ILE A 33 -6.46 21.88 17.73
N ASN A 34 -5.46 22.75 17.56
CA ASN A 34 -5.36 23.64 16.41
C ASN A 34 -5.29 22.87 15.08
N ARG A 35 -4.53 21.77 15.04
CA ARG A 35 -4.47 20.89 13.86
C ARG A 35 -5.85 20.28 13.57
N GLY A 36 -6.49 19.72 14.59
CA GLY A 36 -7.86 19.21 14.48
C GLY A 36 -8.83 20.26 13.94
N TYR A 37 -8.82 21.48 14.50
CA TYR A 37 -9.65 22.58 14.04
C TYR A 37 -9.41 22.94 12.56
N GLN A 38 -8.15 23.02 12.13
CA GLN A 38 -7.82 23.27 10.73
C GLN A 38 -8.36 22.18 9.79
N ILE A 39 -8.23 20.90 10.18
CA ILE A 39 -8.81 19.78 9.43
C ILE A 39 -10.33 19.95 9.32
N ARG A 40 -11.03 20.17 10.43
CA ARG A 40 -12.50 20.34 10.42
C ARG A 40 -12.93 21.53 9.53
N LYS A 41 -12.21 22.65 9.59
CA LYS A 41 -12.46 23.82 8.73
C LYS A 41 -12.31 23.49 7.24
N ARG A 42 -11.31 22.67 6.87
CA ARG A 42 -11.12 22.21 5.48
C ARG A 42 -12.27 21.33 5.01
N PHE A 43 -12.71 20.37 5.81
CA PHE A 43 -13.87 19.53 5.45
C PHE A 43 -15.16 20.35 5.31
N GLN A 44 -15.37 21.36 6.15
CA GLN A 44 -16.48 22.30 5.98
C GLN A 44 -16.37 23.11 4.69
N ALA A 45 -15.18 23.57 4.32
CA ALA A 45 -14.96 24.28 3.07
C ALA A 45 -15.22 23.39 1.84
N LEU A 46 -14.77 22.13 1.86
CA LEU A 46 -15.04 21.16 0.80
C LEU A 46 -16.55 20.89 0.67
N LYS A 47 -17.26 20.76 1.80
CA LYS A 47 -18.72 20.62 1.80
C LYS A 47 -19.42 21.85 1.18
N ALA A 48 -18.94 23.05 1.50
CA ALA A 48 -19.45 24.30 0.95
C ALA A 48 -19.21 24.44 -0.58
N GLN A 49 -18.18 23.79 -1.11
CA GLN A 49 -17.92 23.71 -2.55
C GLN A 49 -18.86 22.73 -3.29
N GLY A 50 -19.75 22.04 -2.58
CA GLY A 50 -20.68 21.08 -3.16
C GLY A 50 -20.08 19.68 -3.39
N ILE A 51 -18.88 19.41 -2.84
CA ILE A 51 -18.29 18.07 -2.90
C ILE A 51 -19.14 17.14 -2.01
N PRO A 52 -19.55 15.96 -2.52
CA PRO A 52 -20.28 15.00 -1.72
C PRO A 52 -19.37 14.44 -0.62
N ILE A 53 -19.71 14.74 0.63
CA ILE A 53 -18.98 14.27 1.83
C ILE A 53 -19.94 13.44 2.68
N MET A 54 -19.42 12.37 3.27
CA MET A 54 -20.18 11.50 4.17
C MET A 54 -20.59 12.25 5.45
N GLU A 55 -21.40 11.60 6.27
CA GLU A 55 -21.74 12.15 7.58
C GLU A 55 -20.46 12.39 8.42
N HIS A 56 -20.23 13.66 8.74
CA HIS A 56 -19.02 14.13 9.42
C HIS A 56 -19.33 14.61 10.83
N SER A 57 -18.65 14.02 11.81
CA SER A 57 -18.74 14.44 13.21
C SER A 57 -17.70 15.51 13.54
N ILE A 58 -18.10 16.54 14.28
CA ILE A 58 -17.19 17.63 14.72
C ILE A 58 -16.03 17.07 15.57
N ILE A 59 -16.30 16.07 16.42
CA ILE A 59 -15.30 15.51 17.34
C ILE A 59 -14.50 14.39 16.67
N PHE A 60 -15.17 13.44 16.01
CA PHE A 60 -14.56 12.21 15.53
C PHE A 60 -14.41 12.13 14.00
N GLY A 61 -14.76 13.17 13.26
CA GLY A 61 -14.71 13.17 11.80
C GLY A 61 -15.56 12.04 11.23
N HIS A 62 -14.92 11.19 10.42
CA HIS A 62 -15.53 10.03 9.79
C HIS A 62 -15.29 8.72 10.56
N LEU A 63 -14.67 8.73 11.74
CA LEU A 63 -14.35 7.49 12.48
C LEU A 63 -15.58 6.64 12.82
N LYS A 64 -16.75 7.26 13.04
CA LYS A 64 -18.00 6.52 13.24
C LYS A 64 -18.43 5.76 11.98
N VAL A 65 -18.27 6.39 10.81
CA VAL A 65 -18.55 5.77 9.50
C VAL A 65 -17.57 4.64 9.25
N VAL A 66 -16.27 4.88 9.48
CA VAL A 66 -15.23 3.85 9.36
C VAL A 66 -15.54 2.65 10.26
N ARG A 67 -15.89 2.89 11.53
CA ARG A 67 -16.27 1.81 12.46
C ARG A 67 -17.47 1.02 11.96
N LYS A 68 -18.49 1.68 11.41
CA LYS A 68 -19.68 1.02 10.86
C LYS A 68 -19.36 0.17 9.62
N LEU A 69 -18.46 0.65 8.75
CA LEU A 69 -17.99 -0.10 7.58
C LEU A 69 -17.18 -1.33 8.01
N MET A 70 -16.25 -1.14 8.96
CA MET A 70 -15.34 -2.19 9.39
C MET A 70 -15.97 -3.19 10.37
N SER A 71 -17.10 -2.87 11.02
CA SER A 71 -17.75 -3.79 11.98
C SER A 71 -18.30 -5.08 11.34
N ASN A 72 -18.47 -5.09 10.02
CA ASN A 72 -18.89 -6.28 9.28
C ASN A 72 -17.72 -7.23 8.97
N LEU A 73 -16.49 -6.78 9.20
CA LEU A 73 -15.29 -7.55 8.96
C LEU A 73 -14.76 -8.18 10.26
N PRO A 74 -13.97 -9.27 10.16
CA PRO A 74 -13.24 -9.80 11.31
C PRO A 74 -12.39 -8.72 12.00
N SER A 75 -12.21 -8.85 13.31
CA SER A 75 -11.46 -7.85 14.12
C SER A 75 -9.99 -7.69 13.70
N ASP A 76 -9.45 -8.66 12.99
CA ASP A 76 -8.08 -8.71 12.44
C ASP A 76 -8.04 -8.40 10.92
N ALA A 77 -9.15 -7.92 10.35
CA ALA A 77 -9.19 -7.55 8.94
C ALA A 77 -8.23 -6.40 8.64
N TYR A 78 -7.55 -6.53 7.50
CA TYR A 78 -6.62 -5.51 7.02
C TYR A 78 -7.36 -4.18 6.76
N PRO A 79 -6.86 -3.03 7.24
CA PRO A 79 -7.57 -1.75 7.10
C PRO A 79 -7.93 -1.36 5.66
N ASP A 80 -7.16 -1.81 4.65
CA ASP A 80 -7.43 -1.50 3.24
C ASP A 80 -8.74 -2.09 2.71
N TYR A 81 -9.35 -3.06 3.41
CA TYR A 81 -10.73 -3.48 3.12
C TYR A 81 -11.73 -2.33 3.25
N LEU A 82 -11.39 -1.23 3.93
CA LEU A 82 -12.22 -0.04 4.01
C LEU A 82 -12.59 0.50 2.63
N GLN A 83 -11.66 0.50 1.67
CA GLN A 83 -11.94 0.98 0.31
C GLN A 83 -13.01 0.12 -0.37
N LEU A 84 -12.90 -1.21 -0.23
CA LEU A 84 -13.88 -2.16 -0.76
C LEU A 84 -15.23 -2.00 -0.08
N GLN A 85 -15.26 -1.91 1.26
CA GLN A 85 -16.49 -1.70 2.02
C GLN A 85 -17.18 -0.38 1.63
N LEU A 86 -16.41 0.69 1.38
CA LEU A 86 -16.93 1.96 0.93
C LEU A 86 -17.49 1.87 -0.49
N GLN A 87 -16.80 1.17 -1.39
CA GLN A 87 -17.26 0.95 -2.76
C GLN A 87 -18.53 0.09 -2.83
N ASP A 88 -18.66 -0.94 -2.00
CA ASP A 88 -19.84 -1.81 -2.00
C ASP A 88 -21.06 -1.12 -1.37
N ASN A 89 -20.84 -0.28 -0.35
CA ASN A 89 -21.89 0.36 0.42
C ASN A 89 -22.09 1.85 0.11
N TRP A 90 -21.49 2.36 -0.97
CA TRP A 90 -21.43 3.80 -1.27
C TRP A 90 -22.79 4.50 -1.23
N ARG A 91 -23.86 3.84 -1.70
CA ARG A 91 -25.22 4.38 -1.73
C ARG A 91 -25.75 4.78 -0.35
N GLN A 92 -25.32 4.09 0.71
CA GLN A 92 -25.74 4.39 2.07
C GLN A 92 -25.12 5.70 2.60
N PHE A 93 -23.92 6.04 2.11
CA PHE A 93 -23.14 7.17 2.59
C PHE A 93 -23.20 8.37 1.66
N PHE A 94 -23.61 8.15 0.41
CA PHE A 94 -23.79 9.18 -0.62
C PHE A 94 -25.18 9.09 -1.28
N PRO A 95 -26.28 9.21 -0.52
CA PRO A 95 -27.64 9.14 -1.07
C PRO A 95 -27.94 10.25 -2.10
N GLN A 96 -27.21 11.36 -2.04
CA GLN A 96 -27.29 12.47 -2.98
C GLN A 96 -26.68 12.18 -4.36
N CYS A 97 -25.89 11.11 -4.49
CA CYS A 97 -25.18 10.77 -5.71
C CYS A 97 -25.92 9.70 -6.51
N THR A 98 -26.06 9.90 -7.81
CA THR A 98 -26.66 8.91 -8.74
C THR A 98 -25.70 7.79 -9.11
N LYS A 99 -24.39 8.05 -9.03
CA LYS A 99 -23.30 7.11 -9.30
C LYS A 99 -22.31 7.13 -8.15
N CYS A 100 -21.54 6.05 -8.01
CA CYS A 100 -20.48 5.96 -7.01
C CYS A 100 -19.48 7.12 -7.22
N PRO A 101 -19.19 7.94 -6.18
CA PRO A 101 -18.16 8.97 -6.27
C PRO A 101 -16.82 8.35 -6.66
N PRO A 102 -16.06 8.95 -7.60
CA PRO A 102 -14.79 8.39 -8.05
C PRO A 102 -13.68 8.52 -7.00
N MET A 103 -13.85 9.42 -6.02
CA MET A 103 -12.97 9.59 -4.87
C MET A 103 -13.78 10.00 -3.65
N VAL A 104 -13.25 9.70 -2.46
CA VAL A 104 -13.88 10.03 -1.18
C VAL A 104 -12.85 10.63 -0.23
N TYR A 105 -13.20 11.75 0.39
CA TYR A 105 -12.42 12.37 1.46
C TYR A 105 -12.79 11.73 2.80
N LEU A 106 -11.79 11.19 3.49
CA LEU A 106 -11.93 10.55 4.78
C LEU A 106 -11.20 11.33 5.86
N ASP A 107 -11.86 11.51 6.99
CA ASP A 107 -11.34 12.27 8.12
C ASP A 107 -11.18 11.32 9.30
N ALA A 108 -9.96 10.83 9.48
CA ALA A 108 -9.63 9.86 10.52
C ALA A 108 -9.02 10.52 11.78
N TRP A 109 -8.99 11.86 11.84
CA TRP A 109 -8.56 12.57 13.03
C TRP A 109 -9.53 12.29 14.20
N PRO A 110 -9.04 11.93 15.41
CA PRO A 110 -7.67 12.07 15.95
C PRO A 110 -6.67 10.93 15.69
N LEU A 111 -7.07 9.83 15.07
CA LEU A 111 -6.23 8.63 14.97
C LEU A 111 -5.15 8.75 13.90
N SER A 112 -5.45 9.39 12.77
CA SER A 112 -4.51 9.60 11.69
C SER A 112 -4.83 10.88 10.93
N ASP A 113 -3.94 11.24 10.00
CA ASP A 113 -4.20 12.34 9.08
C ASP A 113 -5.36 12.03 8.12
N PRO A 114 -6.04 13.07 7.60
CA PRO A 114 -7.08 12.91 6.59
C PRO A 114 -6.55 12.24 5.33
N LEU A 115 -7.40 11.42 4.71
CA LEU A 115 -7.04 10.56 3.59
C LEU A 115 -7.95 10.86 2.41
N ILE A 116 -7.43 10.72 1.20
CA ILE A 116 -8.24 10.59 -0.02
C ILE A 116 -8.25 9.11 -0.40
N VAL A 117 -9.45 8.54 -0.52
CA VAL A 117 -9.66 7.17 -1.02
C VAL A 117 -10.13 7.26 -2.46
N SER A 118 -9.33 6.74 -3.39
CA SER A 118 -9.73 6.61 -4.80
C SER A 118 -10.62 5.37 -4.98
N LEU A 119 -11.80 5.54 -5.57
CA LEU A 119 -12.75 4.45 -5.86
C LEU A 119 -12.84 4.14 -7.35
N ASN A 120 -12.11 4.87 -8.19
CA ASN A 120 -12.11 4.74 -9.63
C ASN A 120 -10.68 4.59 -10.17
N VAL A 121 -10.52 3.74 -11.18
CA VAL A 121 -9.21 3.40 -11.77
C VAL A 121 -8.55 4.60 -12.42
N ASP A 122 -9.32 5.45 -13.13
CA ASP A 122 -8.80 6.63 -13.81
C ASP A 122 -8.22 7.62 -12.80
N ILE A 123 -8.92 7.84 -11.68
CA ILE A 123 -8.41 8.70 -10.59
C ILE A 123 -7.16 8.10 -9.94
N SER A 124 -7.13 6.78 -9.71
CA SER A 124 -5.94 6.11 -9.19
C SER A 124 -4.74 6.27 -10.14
N SER A 125 -4.96 6.24 -11.46
CA SER A 125 -3.89 6.46 -12.45
C SER A 125 -3.35 7.88 -12.44
N GLN A 126 -4.18 8.87 -12.11
CA GLN A 126 -3.74 10.27 -11.99
C GLN A 126 -2.73 10.42 -10.85
N PHE A 127 -2.98 9.80 -9.69
CA PHE A 127 -2.10 9.88 -8.52
C PHE A 127 -0.83 9.01 -8.60
N THR A 128 -0.85 7.98 -9.45
CA THR A 128 0.23 6.98 -9.50
C THR A 128 1.11 7.10 -10.75
N GLN A 129 0.54 7.53 -11.88
CA GLN A 129 1.23 7.53 -13.17
C GLN A 129 1.38 8.93 -13.75
N GLN A 130 0.29 9.69 -13.85
CA GLN A 130 0.32 11.02 -14.47
C GLN A 130 1.04 12.03 -13.59
N HIS A 131 0.67 12.04 -12.31
CA HIS A 131 1.31 12.83 -11.27
C HIS A 131 1.66 11.90 -10.12
N SER A 132 2.85 11.30 -10.19
CA SER A 132 3.36 10.43 -9.13
C SER A 132 3.46 11.22 -7.83
N MET A 133 2.49 11.04 -6.94
CA MET A 133 2.48 11.66 -5.62
C MET A 133 3.69 11.20 -4.79
N PRO A 134 4.19 12.05 -3.87
CA PRO A 134 5.24 11.64 -2.93
C PRO A 134 4.81 10.42 -2.13
N ARG A 135 5.78 9.61 -1.69
CA ARG A 135 5.49 8.42 -0.89
C ARG A 135 4.91 8.85 0.46
N PHE A 136 3.96 8.07 0.96
CA PHE A 136 3.30 8.32 2.24
C PHE A 136 4.33 8.44 3.37
N ARG A 137 4.22 9.52 4.16
CA ARG A 137 5.24 9.86 5.16
C ARG A 137 5.39 8.79 6.22
N ASP A 138 4.28 8.26 6.74
CA ASP A 138 4.36 7.24 7.79
C ASP A 138 4.98 5.94 7.27
N ALA A 139 4.88 5.65 5.97
CA ALA A 139 5.61 4.54 5.36
C ALA A 139 7.11 4.77 5.46
N LYS A 140 7.61 5.98 5.17
CA LYS A 140 9.03 6.32 5.34
C LYS A 140 9.46 6.18 6.80
N ASP A 141 8.67 6.66 7.75
CA ASP A 141 9.01 6.56 9.17
C ASP A 141 9.06 5.09 9.64
N PHE A 142 8.16 4.24 9.12
CA PHE A 142 8.13 2.81 9.40
C PHE A 142 9.31 2.03 8.82
N PHE A 143 9.68 2.33 7.58
CA PHE A 143 10.78 1.64 6.88
C PHE A 143 12.16 2.19 7.26
N TYR A 144 12.26 3.42 7.77
CA TYR A 144 13.52 4.03 8.18
C TYR A 144 14.40 3.15 9.10
N PRO A 145 13.89 2.51 10.17
CA PRO A 145 14.72 1.63 10.99
C PRO A 145 15.22 0.37 10.25
N LEU A 146 14.51 -0.08 9.21
CA LEU A 146 14.84 -1.31 8.47
C LEU A 146 15.86 -1.07 7.37
N THR A 147 15.65 -0.03 6.57
CA THR A 147 16.37 0.18 5.30
C THR A 147 17.02 1.56 5.22
N LYS A 148 16.82 2.41 6.23
CA LYS A 148 17.18 3.84 6.19
C LYS A 148 16.55 4.56 4.99
N ASN A 149 15.36 4.12 4.59
CA ASN A 149 14.64 4.57 3.40
C ASN A 149 15.39 4.34 2.09
N ARG A 150 16.34 3.41 2.07
CA ARG A 150 17.09 3.00 0.88
C ARG A 150 16.51 1.73 0.27
N ASP A 151 15.21 1.73 0.04
CA ASP A 151 14.49 0.64 -0.58
C ASP A 151 13.49 1.15 -1.63
N ILE A 152 12.99 0.22 -2.45
CA ILE A 152 12.11 0.53 -3.58
C ILE A 152 10.74 1.08 -3.18
N VAL A 153 10.33 0.90 -1.92
CA VAL A 153 9.04 1.36 -1.39
C VAL A 153 9.14 2.82 -0.95
N THR A 154 10.26 3.23 -0.35
CA THR A 154 10.44 4.58 0.21
C THR A 154 11.22 5.55 -0.66
N MET A 155 12.12 5.06 -1.53
CA MET A 155 12.91 5.91 -2.43
C MET A 155 11.99 6.67 -3.40
N GLU A 156 12.43 7.87 -3.78
CA GLU A 156 11.72 8.76 -4.71
C GLU A 156 12.56 9.04 -5.95
N ASP A 157 11.87 9.40 -7.04
CA ASP A 157 12.47 9.89 -8.29
C ASP A 157 13.64 9.08 -8.85
N ALA A 158 14.84 9.67 -8.87
CA ALA A 158 16.01 9.14 -9.56
C ALA A 158 16.56 7.87 -8.87
N GLU A 159 16.66 7.88 -7.55
CA GLU A 159 17.14 6.72 -6.78
C GLU A 159 16.19 5.53 -6.96
N TRP A 160 14.89 5.80 -6.92
CA TRP A 160 13.89 4.78 -7.19
C TRP A 160 14.02 4.22 -8.61
N LYS A 161 14.21 5.06 -9.63
CA LYS A 161 14.37 4.61 -11.02
C LYS A 161 15.58 3.68 -11.19
N ILE A 162 16.71 4.02 -10.58
CA ILE A 162 17.92 3.20 -10.63
C ILE A 162 17.67 1.84 -9.99
N LEU A 163 17.13 1.84 -8.76
CA LEU A 163 16.86 0.60 -8.05
C LEU A 163 15.79 -0.25 -8.77
N ARG A 164 14.77 0.38 -9.34
CA ARG A 164 13.73 -0.25 -10.16
C ARG A 164 14.30 -0.89 -11.41
N LYS A 165 15.22 -0.22 -12.13
CA LYS A 165 15.89 -0.76 -13.32
C LYS A 165 16.65 -2.02 -12.98
N ARG A 166 17.49 -1.97 -11.93
CA ARG A 166 18.27 -3.11 -11.43
C ARG A 166 17.37 -4.28 -11.01
N LEU A 167 16.28 -3.99 -10.30
CA LEU A 167 15.34 -5.02 -9.87
C LEU A 167 14.63 -5.67 -11.08
N SER A 168 14.24 -4.87 -12.08
CA SER A 168 13.47 -5.35 -13.24
C SER A 168 14.23 -6.40 -14.06
N VAL A 169 15.56 -6.35 -14.06
CA VAL A 169 16.42 -7.36 -14.69
C VAL A 169 16.21 -8.75 -14.09
N GLY A 170 16.13 -8.85 -12.75
CA GLY A 170 15.86 -10.10 -12.04
C GLY A 170 14.47 -10.69 -12.34
N PHE A 171 13.52 -9.83 -12.71
CA PHE A 171 12.15 -10.20 -13.10
C PHE A 171 11.94 -10.20 -14.61
N GLY A 172 13.02 -10.17 -15.40
CA GLY A 172 12.94 -10.31 -16.85
C GLY A 172 12.47 -11.71 -17.25
N ALA A 173 11.72 -11.81 -18.35
CA ALA A 173 11.17 -13.08 -18.84
C ALA A 173 12.23 -14.19 -18.98
N GLN A 174 13.45 -13.84 -19.41
CA GLN A 174 14.55 -14.80 -19.56
C GLN A 174 15.03 -15.34 -18.20
N CYS A 175 15.25 -14.47 -17.21
CA CYS A 175 15.67 -14.87 -15.85
C CYS A 175 14.58 -15.70 -15.14
N ILE A 176 13.30 -15.34 -15.33
CA ILE A 176 12.18 -16.12 -14.80
C ILE A 176 12.18 -17.51 -15.45
N THR A 177 12.22 -17.57 -16.78
CA THR A 177 12.18 -18.82 -17.55
C THR A 177 13.31 -19.77 -17.17
N SER A 178 14.53 -19.24 -16.95
CA SER A 178 15.67 -20.06 -16.53
C SER A 178 15.51 -20.67 -15.14
N ARG A 179 14.72 -20.06 -14.24
CA ARG A 179 14.49 -20.52 -12.87
C ARG A 179 13.23 -21.37 -12.70
N VAL A 180 12.39 -21.48 -13.74
CA VAL A 180 11.17 -22.31 -13.68
C VAL A 180 11.47 -23.76 -13.27
N PRO A 181 12.51 -24.44 -13.79
CA PRO A 181 12.82 -25.81 -13.38
C PRO A 181 13.04 -25.94 -11.86
N ASP A 182 13.88 -25.06 -11.29
CA ASP A 182 14.19 -25.04 -9.86
C ASP A 182 12.92 -24.80 -9.02
N ILE A 183 12.05 -23.88 -9.46
CA ILE A 183 10.78 -23.59 -8.77
C ILE A 183 9.87 -24.82 -8.78
N VAL A 184 9.81 -25.55 -9.91
CA VAL A 184 8.99 -26.76 -10.02
C VAL A 184 9.48 -27.84 -9.06
N GLU A 185 10.79 -28.07 -8.99
CA GLU A 185 11.41 -29.04 -8.09
C GLU A 185 11.09 -28.73 -6.61
N GLU A 186 11.29 -27.49 -6.17
CA GLU A 186 11.00 -27.04 -4.80
C GLU A 186 9.50 -27.15 -4.46
N VAL A 187 8.62 -26.81 -5.40
CA VAL A 187 7.17 -26.93 -5.24
C VAL A 187 6.76 -28.40 -5.14
N GLU A 188 7.37 -29.28 -5.93
CA GLU A 188 7.14 -30.73 -5.85
C GLU A 188 7.54 -31.29 -4.48
N GLU A 189 8.72 -30.94 -3.97
CA GLU A 189 9.16 -31.34 -2.64
C GLU A 189 8.22 -30.81 -1.55
N PHE A 190 7.84 -29.53 -1.61
CA PHE A 190 6.88 -28.94 -0.69
C PHE A 190 5.54 -29.68 -0.68
N VAL A 191 5.03 -30.05 -1.86
CA VAL A 191 3.82 -30.88 -2.01
C VAL A 191 4.01 -32.25 -1.37
N GLN A 192 5.16 -32.90 -1.52
CA GLN A 192 5.43 -34.19 -0.87
C GLN A 192 5.45 -34.08 0.64
N VAL A 193 6.03 -33.00 1.19
CA VAL A 193 6.01 -32.72 2.64
C VAL A 193 4.57 -32.49 3.13
N LEU A 194 3.75 -31.78 2.36
CA LEU A 194 2.33 -31.60 2.69
C LEU A 194 1.58 -32.95 2.68
N LYS A 195 1.85 -33.82 1.70
CA LYS A 195 1.26 -35.17 1.63
C LYS A 195 1.70 -36.06 2.81
N SER A 196 2.97 -36.01 3.21
CA SER A 196 3.48 -36.83 4.32
C SER A 196 2.92 -36.36 5.67
N LYS A 197 2.81 -35.05 5.89
CA LYS A 197 2.20 -34.46 7.10
C LYS A 197 0.68 -34.59 7.15
N ALA A 198 0.04 -34.75 5.99
CA ALA A 198 -1.36 -35.15 5.91
C ALA A 198 -1.59 -36.61 6.37
N GLY A 199 -0.54 -37.40 6.61
CA GLY A 199 -0.62 -38.81 7.01
C GLY A 199 -0.70 -39.08 8.52
N ARG A 200 -1.82 -39.72 8.91
CA ARG A 200 -2.11 -40.58 10.08
C ARG A 200 -2.55 -40.03 11.44
N LYS A 201 -2.46 -38.74 11.78
CA LYS A 201 -2.97 -38.24 13.10
C LYS A 201 -4.07 -37.18 13.06
N TYR A 202 -4.51 -36.76 11.87
CA TYR A 202 -5.52 -35.71 11.69
C TYR A 202 -6.52 -36.04 10.57
N CYS A 203 -7.09 -37.24 10.61
CA CYS A 203 -8.09 -37.71 9.65
C CYS A 203 -9.45 -37.02 9.89
N ASN A 204 -9.60 -35.77 9.46
CA ASN A 204 -10.92 -35.24 9.12
C ASN A 204 -11.10 -35.35 7.59
N PRO A 205 -11.95 -36.28 7.10
CA PRO A 205 -12.14 -36.55 5.67
C PRO A 205 -12.49 -35.30 4.86
N TRP A 206 -13.21 -34.36 5.45
CA TRP A 206 -13.63 -33.11 4.80
C TRP A 206 -12.46 -32.14 4.56
N ARG A 207 -11.46 -32.15 5.45
CA ARG A 207 -10.29 -31.26 5.31
C ARG A 207 -9.34 -31.78 4.23
N HIS A 208 -9.17 -33.10 4.12
CA HIS A 208 -8.45 -33.72 3.00
C HIS A 208 -9.15 -33.49 1.66
N PHE A 209 -10.48 -33.65 1.61
CA PHE A 209 -11.23 -33.38 0.39
C PHE A 209 -11.09 -31.92 -0.06
N LYS A 210 -11.17 -30.96 0.87
CA LYS A 210 -11.04 -29.53 0.57
C LYS A 210 -9.62 -29.16 0.11
N LEU A 211 -8.60 -29.71 0.75
CA LEU A 211 -7.19 -29.50 0.34
C LEU A 211 -6.90 -30.12 -1.02
N TRP A 212 -7.35 -31.36 -1.24
CA TRP A 212 -7.24 -32.07 -2.51
C TRP A 212 -7.95 -31.33 -3.64
N LYS A 213 -9.16 -30.81 -3.39
CA LYS A 213 -9.93 -30.05 -4.37
C LYS A 213 -9.21 -28.77 -4.77
N ASN A 214 -8.73 -27.99 -3.81
CA ASN A 214 -8.04 -26.72 -4.09
C ASN A 214 -6.70 -26.91 -4.80
N TYR A 215 -5.91 -27.91 -4.40
CA TYR A 215 -4.66 -28.26 -5.06
C TYR A 215 -4.90 -28.68 -6.51
N ARG A 216 -5.85 -29.59 -6.73
CA ARG A 216 -6.16 -30.11 -8.06
C ARG A 216 -6.63 -29.01 -9.01
N THR A 217 -7.46 -28.08 -8.55
CA THR A 217 -7.90 -26.94 -9.36
C THR A 217 -6.73 -26.04 -9.75
N LEU A 218 -5.83 -25.71 -8.82
CA LEU A 218 -4.67 -24.87 -9.12
C LEU A 218 -3.71 -25.54 -10.11
N THR A 219 -3.43 -26.84 -9.92
CA THR A 219 -2.55 -27.62 -10.82
C THR A 219 -3.15 -27.79 -12.21
N GLN A 220 -4.46 -28.06 -12.32
CA GLN A 220 -5.11 -28.31 -13.60
C GLN A 220 -5.28 -27.03 -14.44
N GLU A 221 -5.44 -25.87 -13.80
CA GLU A 221 -5.65 -24.60 -14.50
C GLU A 221 -4.33 -23.88 -14.81
N LEU A 222 -3.35 -23.92 -13.90
CA LEU A 222 -2.14 -23.09 -14.00
C LEU A 222 -1.02 -23.75 -14.83
N ILE A 223 -0.84 -25.06 -14.69
CA ILE A 223 0.30 -25.77 -15.27
C ILE A 223 0.23 -25.88 -16.80
N PRO A 224 -0.90 -26.24 -17.42
CA PRO A 224 -0.94 -26.40 -18.88
C PRO A 224 -0.64 -25.12 -19.66
N PRO A 225 -1.17 -23.93 -19.29
CA PRO A 225 -0.80 -22.67 -19.94
C PRO A 225 0.68 -22.31 -19.76
N MET A 226 1.23 -22.53 -18.56
CA MET A 226 2.65 -22.26 -18.29
C MET A 226 3.58 -23.17 -19.09
N GLN A 227 3.29 -24.47 -19.18
CA GLN A 227 4.08 -25.41 -19.96
C GLN A 227 4.01 -25.14 -21.47
N ARG A 228 2.83 -24.76 -21.98
CA ARG A 228 2.66 -24.43 -23.39
C ARG A 228 3.46 -23.17 -23.77
N ARG A 229 3.41 -22.13 -22.93
CA ARG A 229 4.23 -20.92 -23.11
C ARG A 229 5.73 -21.20 -22.96
N LEU A 230 6.13 -22.07 -22.02
CA LEU A 230 7.51 -22.47 -21.83
C LEU A 230 8.06 -23.20 -23.07
N ALA A 231 7.28 -24.11 -23.65
CA ALA A 231 7.66 -24.83 -24.87
C ALA A 231 7.76 -23.90 -26.10
N GLU A 232 6.84 -22.95 -26.24
CA GLU A 232 6.88 -21.91 -27.29
C GLU A 232 8.16 -21.06 -27.17
N LEU A 233 8.52 -20.64 -25.95
CA LEU A 233 9.72 -19.83 -25.68
C LEU A 233 11.03 -20.62 -25.79
N GLN A 234 11.00 -21.94 -25.56
CA GLN A 234 12.17 -22.82 -25.72
C GLN A 234 12.45 -23.17 -27.19
N ALA A 235 11.41 -23.20 -28.03
CA ALA A 235 11.52 -23.45 -29.46
C ALA A 235 11.98 -22.23 -30.28
N ASP A 236 11.85 -21.03 -29.73
CA ASP A 236 12.27 -19.79 -30.40
C ASP A 236 13.76 -19.50 -30.16
N SER A 237 14.60 -19.90 -31.12
CA SER A 237 16.05 -19.68 -31.10
C SER A 237 16.47 -18.24 -31.44
N THR A 238 15.51 -17.35 -31.76
CA THR A 238 15.81 -15.94 -32.08
C THR A 238 15.95 -15.07 -30.84
N ILE A 239 15.54 -15.58 -29.66
CA ILE A 239 15.61 -14.86 -28.38
C ILE A 239 17.01 -15.04 -27.78
N PRO A 240 17.87 -14.00 -27.74
CA PRO A 240 19.21 -14.13 -27.19
C PRO A 240 19.12 -14.42 -25.69
N ARG A 241 19.57 -15.61 -25.26
CA ARG A 241 19.62 -16.01 -23.85
C ARG A 241 20.71 -15.20 -23.15
N LYS A 242 20.36 -14.01 -22.67
CA LYS A 242 21.24 -13.24 -21.79
C LYS A 242 21.08 -13.81 -20.39
N THR A 243 22.19 -14.22 -19.77
CA THR A 243 22.15 -14.64 -18.38
C THR A 243 21.73 -13.45 -17.51
N LEU A 244 21.24 -13.71 -16.29
CA LEU A 244 20.92 -12.62 -15.35
C LEU A 244 22.11 -11.66 -15.18
N ILE A 245 23.34 -12.20 -15.21
CA ILE A 245 24.57 -11.42 -15.16
C ILE A 245 24.72 -10.56 -16.42
N ASP A 246 24.52 -11.11 -17.61
CA ASP A 246 24.60 -10.34 -18.87
C ASP A 246 23.55 -9.23 -18.94
N LEU A 247 22.34 -9.47 -18.42
CA LEU A 247 21.30 -8.45 -18.33
C LEU A 247 21.63 -7.37 -17.30
N ILE A 248 22.25 -7.74 -16.18
CA ILE A 248 22.72 -6.79 -15.16
C ILE A 248 23.87 -5.95 -15.73
N VAL A 249 24.84 -6.58 -16.39
CA VAL A 249 25.99 -5.91 -17.03
C VAL A 249 25.49 -4.96 -18.11
N GLN A 250 24.56 -5.40 -18.98
CA GLN A 250 23.94 -4.53 -19.98
C GLN A 250 23.20 -3.36 -19.34
N ALA A 251 22.41 -3.59 -18.28
CA ALA A 251 21.70 -2.52 -17.60
C ALA A 251 22.64 -1.48 -16.98
N LEU A 252 23.80 -1.91 -16.48
CA LEU A 252 24.88 -1.06 -15.96
C LEU A 252 25.64 -0.32 -17.08
N GLU A 253 25.87 -0.96 -18.22
CA GLU A 253 26.51 -0.35 -19.40
C GLU A 253 25.61 0.75 -20.01
N GLU A 254 24.31 0.51 -20.10
CA GLU A 254 23.32 1.53 -20.50
C GLU A 254 23.24 2.70 -19.50
N GLU A 255 23.52 2.47 -18.21
CA GLU A 255 23.57 3.54 -17.19
C GLU A 255 24.79 4.47 -17.41
N ALA A 256 25.96 3.92 -17.74
CA ALA A 256 27.18 4.69 -17.99
C ALA A 256 27.05 5.65 -19.19
N VAL A 257 26.18 5.32 -20.16
CA VAL A 257 25.91 6.15 -21.34
C VAL A 257 24.93 7.29 -21.01
N VAL A 258 23.90 7.04 -20.20
CA VAL A 258 22.89 8.05 -19.82
C VAL A 258 23.45 9.11 -18.87
N GLU A 259 24.38 8.74 -17.99
CA GLU A 259 25.09 9.70 -17.13
C GLU A 259 25.97 10.69 -17.92
N GLN A 260 26.44 10.31 -19.11
CA GLN A 260 27.16 11.22 -20.02
C GLN A 260 26.24 12.20 -20.76
N GLU A 261 24.97 11.85 -21.00
CA GLU A 261 24.03 12.69 -21.74
C GLU A 261 23.24 13.68 -20.86
N SER A 262 23.06 13.39 -19.58
CA SER A 262 22.27 14.22 -18.64
C SER A 262 22.97 15.54 -18.21
N GLY A 263 24.14 15.87 -18.75
CA GLY A 263 24.87 17.10 -18.45
C GLY A 263 24.29 18.40 -19.05
N ARG A 264 23.10 18.38 -19.66
CA ARG A 264 22.52 19.57 -20.34
C ARG A 264 21.15 19.96 -19.75
N GLU A 265 21.18 21.01 -18.94
CA GLU A 265 20.15 21.91 -18.37
C GLU A 265 18.63 21.59 -18.46
N LYS A 266 17.92 21.83 -17.34
CA LYS A 266 16.46 21.68 -17.17
C LYS A 266 15.79 23.04 -16.89
N PRO A 267 14.70 23.45 -17.55
CA PRO A 267 13.94 24.64 -17.17
C PRO A 267 12.98 24.36 -15.99
N ARG A 268 12.72 25.41 -15.20
CA ARG A 268 11.92 25.44 -13.96
C ARG A 268 10.42 25.48 -14.25
N ASP A 269 9.60 24.71 -13.51
CA ASP A 269 8.13 24.83 -13.51
C ASP A 269 7.49 24.76 -12.09
N LEU A 270 7.22 25.95 -11.54
CA LEU A 270 5.95 26.53 -11.06
C LEU A 270 4.79 25.71 -10.42
N ILE A 271 4.94 24.47 -9.94
CA ILE A 271 3.86 23.73 -9.23
C ILE A 271 4.16 23.56 -7.73
N GLY A 272 4.54 24.65 -7.07
CA GLY A 272 4.96 24.67 -5.66
C GLY A 272 3.86 24.92 -4.63
N LEU A 273 2.57 24.84 -4.99
CA LEU A 273 1.49 25.40 -4.15
C LEU A 273 0.41 24.40 -3.69
N ALA A 274 0.48 23.13 -4.08
CA ALA A 274 -0.55 22.13 -3.73
C ALA A 274 -0.09 21.04 -2.72
N ASN A 275 1.20 20.95 -2.41
CA ASN A 275 1.79 19.79 -1.73
C ASN A 275 1.69 19.76 -0.19
N ASP A 276 1.26 20.84 0.47
CA ASP A 276 1.50 20.95 1.91
C ASP A 276 0.41 20.34 2.82
N SER A 277 -0.62 19.67 2.30
CA SER A 277 -1.83 19.49 3.12
C SER A 277 -2.84 18.39 2.80
N LEU A 278 -2.66 17.61 1.74
CA LEU A 278 -3.52 16.48 1.42
C LEU A 278 -2.64 15.29 1.04
N GLU A 279 -2.46 14.36 1.97
CA GLU A 279 -1.80 13.09 1.68
C GLU A 279 -2.82 12.17 1.00
N VAL A 280 -2.55 11.84 -0.27
CA VAL A 280 -3.31 10.85 -1.02
C VAL A 280 -2.75 9.49 -0.63
N VAL A 281 -3.48 8.76 0.20
CA VAL A 281 -3.10 7.40 0.59
C VAL A 281 -3.69 6.42 -0.40
N VAL A 282 -2.85 5.93 -1.31
CA VAL A 282 -3.11 4.69 -2.02
C VAL A 282 -2.62 3.56 -1.12
N GLY A 283 -3.54 3.01 -0.33
CA GLY A 283 -3.42 1.76 0.45
C GLY A 283 -2.07 1.50 1.12
N LEU A 284 -1.86 2.04 2.32
CA LEU A 284 -0.97 1.44 3.30
C LEU A 284 -1.30 1.96 4.72
N PHE A 285 -2.28 1.37 5.39
CA PHE A 285 -2.40 1.53 6.84
C PHE A 285 -1.60 0.44 7.57
N LEU A 286 -0.58 0.86 8.31
CA LEU A 286 0.26 -0.01 9.11
C LEU A 286 -0.50 -0.49 10.34
N CYS A 287 -0.44 -1.80 10.55
CA CYS A 287 -1.07 -2.50 11.65
C CYS A 287 -0.42 -2.08 12.99
N LEU A 288 -1.24 -1.78 14.00
CA LEU A 288 -0.78 -1.68 15.39
C LEU A 288 -0.22 -3.04 15.86
N PRO A 289 0.78 -3.06 16.76
CA PRO A 289 1.46 -4.28 17.17
C PRO A 289 0.55 -5.10 18.09
N GLY A 290 0.17 -6.32 17.69
CA GLY A 290 -0.55 -7.25 18.59
C GLY A 290 -1.31 -8.43 17.99
N SER A 291 -1.44 -8.57 16.67
CA SER A 291 -2.35 -9.58 16.08
C SER A 291 -1.61 -10.83 15.59
N ARG A 292 -1.88 -11.97 16.24
CA ARG A 292 -1.51 -13.31 15.72
C ARG A 292 -2.32 -13.60 14.46
N GLN A 293 -1.64 -13.85 13.34
CA GLN A 293 -2.28 -14.31 12.11
C GLN A 293 -3.00 -15.64 12.35
N LEU A 294 -4.31 -15.66 12.10
CA LEU A 294 -5.09 -16.89 11.97
C LEU A 294 -5.75 -16.92 10.60
N ALA A 295 -5.78 -18.13 10.03
CA ALA A 295 -6.22 -18.41 8.67
C ALA A 295 -7.71 -18.08 8.45
N VAL A 296 -7.97 -17.34 7.37
CA VAL A 296 -9.31 -16.99 6.88
C VAL A 296 -10.07 -18.25 6.40
N PRO A 297 -11.34 -18.45 6.79
CA PRO A 297 -12.24 -19.35 6.10
C PRO A 297 -12.94 -18.63 4.92
N SER A 298 -12.96 -19.31 3.77
CA SER A 298 -13.70 -18.94 2.55
C SER A 298 -15.21 -18.73 2.79
N PRO A 299 -15.85 -17.65 2.31
CA PRO A 299 -17.30 -17.59 2.19
C PRO A 299 -17.73 -18.18 0.85
N GLY A 300 -18.57 -19.21 0.91
CA GLY A 300 -19.47 -19.56 -0.17
C GLY A 300 -20.79 -18.79 -0.03
N SER A 301 -21.41 -18.51 -1.19
CA SER A 301 -22.79 -18.10 -1.44
C SER A 301 -22.98 -16.65 -1.92
N SER A 302 -22.83 -16.43 -3.23
CA SER A 302 -23.96 -16.25 -4.15
C SER A 302 -23.42 -15.88 -5.53
N ALA A 303 -23.44 -16.85 -6.43
CA ALA A 303 -23.22 -16.63 -7.84
C ALA A 303 -24.45 -15.94 -8.43
N TYR A 304 -24.27 -14.76 -9.03
CA TYR A 304 -25.16 -14.29 -10.09
C TYR A 304 -24.39 -14.36 -11.39
N TYR A 305 -24.71 -15.38 -12.19
CA TYR A 305 -24.31 -15.47 -13.60
C TYR A 305 -25.06 -14.37 -14.36
N VAL A 306 -24.33 -13.41 -14.93
CA VAL A 306 -24.87 -12.54 -15.97
C VAL A 306 -24.57 -13.21 -17.31
N ASN A 307 -25.61 -13.83 -17.88
CA ASN A 307 -25.62 -14.30 -19.26
C ASN A 307 -25.59 -13.07 -20.18
N ILE A 308 -24.58 -12.98 -21.03
CA ILE A 308 -24.53 -12.00 -22.14
C ILE A 308 -25.01 -12.74 -23.39
N PRO A 309 -26.14 -12.37 -24.01
CA PRO A 309 -26.54 -12.93 -25.30
C PRO A 309 -25.64 -12.38 -26.43
N PRO A 310 -25.41 -13.15 -27.50
CA PRO A 310 -24.58 -12.71 -28.61
C PRO A 310 -25.36 -11.76 -29.53
N SER A 311 -24.68 -10.69 -29.94
CA SER A 311 -24.98 -9.91 -31.15
C SER A 311 -23.68 -9.70 -31.91
#